data_AF-A0A2W7AAZ2-F1
#
_entry.id   AF-A0A2W7AAZ2-F1
#
_cell.length_a   1.000
_cell.length_b   1.000
_cell.length_c   1.000
_cell.angle_alpha   90.00
_cell.angle_beta   90.00
_cell.angle_gamma   90.00
#
_symmetry.space_group_name_H-M   'P 1'
#
loop_
_entity.id
_entity.type
_entity.pdbx_description
1 polymer ?
#
loop_
_entity_poly.entity_id
_entity_poly.type
_entity_poly.pdbx_seq_one_letter_code
_entity_poly.pdbx_strand_id
1 'polypeptide(L)'
;MSLYAELHRHLGGSVVPRVLWRYFERNRPDLSGQFADYPAFEQFYTRPRNTLAEYLELHTLVESVQTHEALPYFIYRLIRGAYIFENLAYLELRYTPYLRTPEHLPQHQRIEAMAEIVEIVGKASQQPEYPIVTKQILCMHSNLPAEVNRAIVELAGQYPQYVCAVDVAGGDAKYGDRIDEFTQLYQRAQDLGLKTTGHLYETVDGDHPALLPYLMRIGHGIQIPLRHPELLPEVAARGQCLEVCPTTYLKTGTLEEIHQLKV
;
A
#
# COMPACT_ATOMS: atom_id res chain seq x y z
N MET A 1 -11.77 -14.11 22.03
CA MET A 1 -10.59 -13.79 21.20
C MET A 1 -10.64 -12.32 20.89
N SER A 2 -9.55 -11.59 21.11
CA SER A 2 -9.46 -10.19 20.71
C SER A 2 -9.47 -10.11 19.18
N LEU A 3 -10.41 -9.35 18.61
CA LEU A 3 -10.47 -9.11 17.18
C LEU A 3 -9.56 -7.93 16.84
N TYR A 4 -8.71 -8.09 15.83
CA TYR A 4 -7.76 -7.06 15.40
C TYR A 4 -8.21 -6.36 14.12
N ALA A 5 -7.70 -5.15 13.93
CA ALA A 5 -7.85 -4.38 12.71
C ALA A 5 -6.48 -4.11 12.10
N GLU A 6 -6.36 -4.31 10.79
CA GLU A 6 -5.18 -3.94 10.01
C GLU A 6 -5.54 -2.75 9.12
N LEU A 7 -4.80 -1.66 9.28
CA LEU A 7 -5.10 -0.39 8.61
C LEU A 7 -4.06 -0.05 7.55
N HIS A 8 -2.88 -0.68 7.55
CA HIS A 8 -1.76 -0.37 6.65
C HIS A 8 -1.19 -1.62 6.02
N ARG A 9 -1.93 -2.17 5.03
CA ARG A 9 -1.53 -3.38 4.32
C ARG A 9 -1.58 -3.19 2.82
N HIS A 10 -0.41 -3.18 2.18
CA HIS A 10 -0.26 -3.10 0.73
C HIS A 10 -0.54 -4.45 0.06
N LEU A 11 -1.44 -4.50 -0.92
CA LEU A 11 -1.74 -5.72 -1.68
C LEU A 11 -0.48 -6.30 -2.36
N GLY A 12 0.39 -5.45 -2.91
CA GLY A 12 1.66 -5.86 -3.52
C GLY A 12 2.65 -6.48 -2.52
N GLY A 13 2.60 -6.08 -1.24
CA GLY A 13 3.47 -6.62 -0.18
C GLY A 13 2.88 -7.82 0.56
N SER A 14 1.61 -8.17 0.29
CA SER A 14 0.83 -9.11 1.09
C SER A 14 0.73 -10.49 0.45
N VAL A 15 1.85 -10.98 -0.10
CA VAL A 15 1.91 -12.28 -0.77
C VAL A 15 2.94 -13.17 -0.09
N VAL A 16 2.47 -14.32 0.41
CA VAL A 16 3.33 -15.37 0.98
C VAL A 16 4.28 -15.89 -0.11
N PRO A 17 5.59 -16.04 0.16
CA PRO A 17 6.57 -16.44 -0.86
C PRO A 17 6.17 -17.72 -1.59
N ARG A 18 5.70 -18.74 -0.84
CA ARG A 18 5.21 -20.00 -1.41
C ARG A 18 4.05 -19.83 -2.39
N VAL A 19 3.14 -18.91 -2.12
CA VAL A 19 2.02 -18.61 -3.00
C VAL A 19 2.52 -18.00 -4.30
N LEU A 20 3.42 -17.01 -4.22
CA LEU A 20 3.99 -16.35 -5.38
C LEU A 20 4.81 -17.33 -6.25
N TRP A 21 5.65 -18.15 -5.63
CA TRP A 21 6.43 -19.18 -6.33
C TRP A 21 5.54 -20.15 -7.12
N ARG A 22 4.50 -20.71 -6.46
CA ARG A 22 3.57 -21.63 -7.12
C ARG A 22 2.79 -20.95 -8.24
N TYR A 23 2.54 -19.65 -8.14
CA TYR A 23 1.95 -18.87 -9.22
C TYR A 23 2.94 -18.74 -10.38
N PHE A 24 4.21 -18.42 -10.12
CA PHE A 24 5.25 -18.33 -11.16
C PHE A 24 5.44 -19.65 -11.91
N GLU A 25 5.61 -20.78 -11.20
CA GLU A 25 5.77 -22.09 -11.85
C GLU A 25 4.65 -22.44 -12.85
N ARG A 26 3.42 -21.97 -12.57
CA ARG A 26 2.25 -22.28 -13.38
C ARG A 26 2.00 -21.30 -14.51
N ASN A 27 2.29 -20.01 -14.28
CA ASN A 27 1.81 -18.93 -15.15
C ASN A 27 2.94 -18.06 -15.72
N ARG A 28 4.11 -18.04 -15.08
CA ARG A 28 5.26 -17.20 -15.42
C ARG A 28 6.56 -18.01 -15.33
N PRO A 29 6.75 -19.03 -16.18
CA PRO A 29 7.95 -19.87 -16.17
C PRO A 29 9.23 -19.06 -16.43
N ASP A 30 9.11 -17.91 -17.10
CA ASP A 30 10.16 -16.92 -17.30
C ASP A 30 10.66 -16.29 -15.98
N LEU A 31 9.78 -16.13 -14.99
CA LEU A 31 10.15 -15.63 -13.66
C LEU A 31 10.64 -16.77 -12.75
N SER A 32 9.98 -17.92 -12.74
CA SER A 32 10.44 -19.05 -11.92
C SER A 32 11.80 -19.59 -12.39
N GLY A 33 12.07 -19.57 -13.69
CA GLY A 33 13.34 -20.05 -14.27
C GLY A 33 14.56 -19.23 -13.90
N GLN A 34 14.40 -18.06 -13.28
CA GLN A 34 15.51 -17.25 -12.74
C GLN A 34 16.08 -17.82 -11.43
N PHE A 35 15.39 -18.79 -10.83
CA PHE A 35 15.78 -19.41 -9.57
C PHE A 35 15.94 -20.92 -9.76
N ALA A 36 16.92 -21.51 -9.08
CA ALA A 36 17.17 -22.94 -9.15
C ALA A 36 16.01 -23.76 -8.56
N ASP A 37 15.44 -23.28 -7.46
CA ASP A 37 14.35 -23.91 -6.71
C ASP A 37 13.63 -22.89 -5.81
N TYR A 38 12.64 -23.37 -5.05
CA TYR A 38 11.92 -22.54 -4.10
C TYR A 38 12.82 -21.94 -2.99
N PRO A 39 13.69 -22.71 -2.30
CA PRO A 39 14.61 -22.13 -1.32
C PRO A 39 15.40 -20.92 -1.83
N ALA A 40 15.94 -20.98 -3.05
CA ALA A 40 16.65 -19.85 -3.65
C ALA A 40 15.73 -18.64 -3.84
N PHE A 41 14.49 -18.86 -4.31
CA PHE A 41 13.49 -17.81 -4.44
C PHE A 41 13.07 -17.21 -3.10
N GLU A 42 12.79 -18.05 -2.09
CA GLU A 42 12.37 -17.60 -0.75
C GLU A 42 13.46 -16.75 -0.10
N GLN A 43 14.74 -17.16 -0.22
CA GLN A 43 15.86 -16.38 0.26
C GLN A 43 15.94 -15.01 -0.43
N PHE A 44 15.79 -14.96 -1.76
CA PHE A 44 15.76 -13.69 -2.49
C PHE A 44 14.59 -12.80 -2.08
N TYR A 45 13.40 -13.37 -1.92
CA TYR A 45 12.17 -12.63 -1.65
C TYR A 45 12.10 -12.10 -0.21
N THR A 46 12.67 -12.83 0.76
CA THR A 46 12.55 -12.50 2.19
C THR A 46 13.76 -11.76 2.76
N ARG A 47 14.86 -11.63 2.01
CA ARG A 47 16.07 -10.94 2.51
C ARG A 47 15.78 -9.47 2.87
N PRO A 48 16.34 -8.96 3.99
CA PRO A 48 16.32 -7.54 4.29
C PRO A 48 16.93 -6.70 3.17
N ARG A 49 16.50 -5.44 3.06
CA ARG A 49 17.02 -4.46 2.10
C ARG A 49 17.64 -3.30 2.85
N ASN A 50 18.58 -2.62 2.21
CA ASN A 50 19.29 -1.52 2.87
C ASN A 50 18.52 -0.20 2.74
N THR A 51 17.59 -0.12 1.78
CA THR A 51 16.84 1.09 1.48
C THR A 51 15.38 0.79 1.13
N LEU A 52 14.51 1.79 1.29
CA LEU A 52 13.13 1.75 0.81
C LEU A 52 13.06 1.50 -0.71
N ALA A 53 13.97 2.08 -1.50
CA ALA A 53 13.99 1.89 -2.95
C ALA A 53 14.20 0.41 -3.33
N GLU A 54 15.20 -0.25 -2.75
CA GLU A 54 15.45 -1.69 -2.95
C GLU A 54 14.28 -2.57 -2.48
N TYR A 55 13.57 -2.15 -1.43
CA TYR A 55 12.40 -2.84 -0.92
C TYR A 55 11.21 -2.74 -1.89
N LEU A 56 11.00 -1.56 -2.50
CA LEU A 56 9.93 -1.33 -3.47
C LEU A 56 10.13 -2.09 -4.78
N GLU A 57 11.36 -2.44 -5.18
CA GLU A 57 11.59 -3.29 -6.35
C GLU A 57 10.91 -4.66 -6.23
N LEU A 58 10.86 -5.23 -5.02
CA LEU A 58 10.11 -6.48 -4.77
C LEU A 58 8.62 -6.27 -4.95
N HIS A 59 8.08 -5.13 -4.51
CA HIS A 59 6.69 -4.79 -4.75
C HIS A 59 6.40 -4.71 -6.25
N THR A 60 7.26 -4.06 -7.04
CA THR A 60 7.10 -3.99 -8.50
C THR A 60 7.01 -5.39 -9.14
N LEU A 61 7.85 -6.34 -8.70
CA LEU A 61 7.78 -7.73 -9.17
C LEU A 61 6.40 -8.35 -8.88
N VAL A 62 5.89 -8.19 -7.65
CA VAL A 62 4.59 -8.76 -7.26
C VAL A 62 3.44 -8.08 -7.99
N GLU A 63 3.47 -6.76 -8.09
CA GLU A 63 2.42 -5.99 -8.76
C GLU A 63 2.31 -6.36 -10.24
N SER A 64 3.44 -6.62 -10.91
CA SER A 64 3.46 -7.03 -12.32
C SER A 64 2.70 -8.33 -12.62
N VAL A 65 2.49 -9.18 -11.61
CA VAL A 65 1.74 -10.44 -11.76
C VAL A 65 0.35 -10.38 -11.17
N GLN A 66 -0.03 -9.28 -10.52
CA GLN A 66 -1.38 -9.05 -9.99
C GLN A 66 -2.29 -8.46 -11.09
N THR A 67 -2.37 -9.14 -12.24
CA THR A 67 -3.26 -8.75 -13.35
C THR A 67 -4.73 -8.98 -13.01
N HIS A 68 -5.61 -8.45 -13.86
CA HIS A 68 -7.06 -8.67 -13.85
C HIS A 68 -7.43 -10.14 -13.53
N GLU A 69 -6.83 -11.12 -14.22
CA GLU A 69 -7.12 -12.56 -14.07
C GLU A 69 -6.51 -13.15 -12.79
N ALA A 70 -5.38 -12.61 -12.34
CA ALA A 70 -4.60 -13.16 -11.25
C ALA A 70 -5.01 -12.60 -9.87
N LEU A 71 -5.60 -11.41 -9.83
CA LEU A 71 -6.00 -10.74 -8.59
C LEU A 71 -6.88 -11.61 -7.69
N PRO A 72 -7.94 -12.29 -8.18
CA PRO A 72 -8.75 -13.18 -7.35
C PRO A 72 -7.92 -14.27 -6.66
N TYR A 73 -6.90 -14.81 -7.35
CA TYR A 73 -6.01 -15.83 -6.79
C TYR A 73 -5.22 -15.29 -5.59
N PHE A 74 -4.65 -14.09 -5.70
CA PHE A 74 -3.86 -13.50 -4.61
C PHE A 74 -4.73 -13.06 -3.44
N ILE A 75 -5.84 -12.39 -3.73
CA ILE A 75 -6.73 -11.83 -2.71
C ILE A 75 -7.36 -12.93 -1.86
N TYR A 76 -7.86 -14.01 -2.49
CA TYR A 76 -8.42 -15.14 -1.74
C TYR A 76 -7.44 -15.68 -0.69
N ARG A 77 -6.16 -15.81 -1.05
CA ARG A 77 -5.11 -16.34 -0.17
C ARG A 77 -4.72 -15.35 0.92
N LEU A 78 -4.71 -14.07 0.59
CA LEU A 78 -4.52 -12.98 1.55
C LEU A 78 -5.63 -13.00 2.61
N ILE A 79 -6.89 -12.97 2.20
CA ILE A 79 -8.05 -12.95 3.12
C ILE A 79 -8.08 -14.20 4.01
N ARG A 80 -7.82 -15.38 3.43
CA ARG A 80 -7.68 -16.62 4.20
C ARG A 80 -6.59 -16.50 5.27
N GLY A 81 -5.42 -15.94 4.92
CA GLY A 81 -4.31 -15.80 5.85
C GLY A 81 -4.61 -14.80 6.97
N ALA A 82 -5.17 -13.65 6.60
CA ALA A 82 -5.64 -12.61 7.52
C ALA A 82 -6.63 -13.15 8.55
N TYR A 83 -7.55 -14.04 8.14
CA TYR A 83 -8.54 -14.63 9.04
C TYR A 83 -7.93 -15.73 9.92
N ILE A 84 -7.29 -16.73 9.29
CA ILE A 84 -6.88 -17.96 9.97
C ILE A 84 -5.63 -17.76 10.84
N PHE A 85 -4.68 -16.95 10.41
CA PHE A 85 -3.38 -16.81 11.07
C PHE A 85 -3.22 -15.48 11.80
N GLU A 86 -3.90 -14.41 11.37
CA GLU A 86 -3.77 -13.07 11.96
C GLU A 86 -4.98 -12.67 12.83
N ASN A 87 -6.08 -13.44 12.80
CA ASN A 87 -7.31 -13.19 13.57
C ASN A 87 -7.88 -11.77 13.35
N LEU A 88 -7.79 -11.28 12.11
CA LEU A 88 -8.33 -9.98 11.72
C LEU A 88 -9.86 -10.03 11.58
N ALA A 89 -10.54 -8.98 12.03
CA ALA A 89 -11.95 -8.74 11.77
C ALA A 89 -12.19 -7.58 10.81
N TYR A 90 -11.21 -6.69 10.67
CA TYR A 90 -11.25 -5.54 9.78
C TYR A 90 -9.92 -5.39 9.05
N LEU A 91 -9.97 -5.15 7.75
CA LEU A 91 -8.79 -4.99 6.90
C LEU A 91 -9.01 -3.87 5.89
N GLU A 92 -8.15 -2.86 5.94
CA GLU A 92 -8.00 -1.87 4.87
C GLU A 92 -6.85 -2.27 3.95
N LEU A 93 -7.20 -2.71 2.75
CA LEU A 93 -6.25 -3.14 1.73
C LEU A 93 -5.94 -1.98 0.79
N ARG A 94 -4.67 -1.57 0.77
CA ARG A 94 -4.21 -0.43 -0.03
C ARG A 94 -3.42 -0.88 -1.25
N TYR A 95 -3.61 -0.19 -2.37
CA TYR A 95 -2.89 -0.47 -3.62
C TYR A 95 -3.11 0.62 -4.67
N THR A 96 -2.20 0.70 -5.64
CA THR A 96 -2.36 1.54 -6.83
C THR A 96 -3.05 0.75 -7.94
N PRO A 97 -4.31 1.05 -8.32
CA PRO A 97 -5.04 0.28 -9.33
C PRO A 97 -4.38 0.37 -10.71
N TYR A 98 -3.81 1.52 -11.06
CA TYR A 98 -3.13 1.74 -12.35
C TYR A 98 -1.99 0.76 -12.61
N LEU A 99 -1.24 0.37 -11.57
CA LEU A 99 -0.12 -0.58 -11.68
C LEU A 99 -0.56 -2.04 -11.89
N ARG A 100 -1.87 -2.30 -11.87
CA ARG A 100 -2.47 -3.62 -12.13
C ARG A 100 -3.21 -3.68 -13.47
N THR A 101 -3.06 -2.63 -14.27
CA THR A 101 -3.60 -2.55 -15.64
C THR A 101 -2.53 -2.93 -16.66
N PRO A 102 -2.90 -3.48 -17.84
CA PRO A 102 -1.91 -3.96 -18.80
C PRO A 102 -0.99 -2.84 -19.33
N GLU A 103 0.32 -3.01 -19.16
CA GLU A 103 1.31 -1.95 -19.49
C GLU A 103 1.39 -1.59 -20.97
N HIS A 104 1.00 -2.50 -21.87
CA HIS A 104 1.03 -2.30 -23.31
C HIS A 104 -0.09 -1.38 -23.82
N LEU A 105 -1.10 -1.10 -22.99
CA LEU A 105 -2.21 -0.23 -23.36
C LEU A 105 -1.84 1.25 -23.22
N PRO A 106 -2.40 2.13 -24.06
CA PRO A 106 -2.23 3.56 -23.91
C PRO A 106 -2.81 4.04 -22.57
N GLN A 107 -2.26 5.12 -22.02
CA GLN A 107 -2.59 5.59 -20.67
C GLN A 107 -4.08 5.81 -20.42
N HIS A 108 -4.83 6.36 -21.40
CA HIS A 108 -6.28 6.57 -21.24
C HIS A 108 -7.04 5.25 -21.03
N GLN A 109 -6.72 4.20 -21.80
CA GLN A 109 -7.31 2.86 -21.62
C GLN A 109 -6.92 2.25 -20.28
N ARG A 110 -5.67 2.47 -19.84
CA ARG A 110 -5.23 2.04 -18.50
C ARG A 110 -5.97 2.77 -17.39
N ILE A 111 -6.22 4.08 -17.53
CA ILE A 111 -7.04 4.85 -16.59
C ILE A 111 -8.47 4.28 -16.53
N GLU A 112 -9.08 4.02 -17.68
CA GLU A 112 -10.43 3.42 -17.77
C GLU A 112 -10.47 2.03 -17.11
N ALA A 113 -9.45 1.20 -17.33
CA ALA A 113 -9.37 -0.16 -16.78
C ALA A 113 -9.21 -0.21 -15.24
N MET A 114 -8.86 0.89 -14.57
CA MET A 114 -8.70 0.91 -13.11
C MET A 114 -10.00 0.55 -12.38
N ALA A 115 -11.16 0.91 -12.94
CA ALA A 115 -12.47 0.62 -12.36
C ALA A 115 -12.70 -0.90 -12.20
N GLU A 116 -12.32 -1.68 -13.23
CA GLU A 116 -12.40 -3.14 -13.18
C GLU A 116 -11.51 -3.72 -12.07
N ILE A 117 -10.31 -3.18 -11.89
CA ILE A 117 -9.40 -3.59 -10.81
C ILE A 117 -10.04 -3.36 -9.43
N VAL A 118 -10.67 -2.20 -9.21
CA VAL A 118 -11.40 -1.88 -7.95
C VAL A 118 -12.53 -2.87 -7.70
N GLU A 119 -13.31 -3.20 -8.73
CA GLU A 119 -14.40 -4.15 -8.62
C GLU A 119 -13.92 -5.57 -8.33
N ILE A 120 -12.86 -6.02 -8.99
CA ILE A 120 -12.29 -7.35 -8.78
C ILE A 120 -11.77 -7.48 -7.36
N VAL A 121 -11.05 -6.47 -6.88
CA VAL A 121 -10.54 -6.48 -5.51
C VAL A 121 -11.70 -6.50 -4.51
N GLY A 122 -12.77 -5.75 -4.78
CA GLY A 122 -13.96 -5.69 -3.94
C GLY A 122 -14.67 -7.04 -3.86
N LYS A 123 -14.96 -7.64 -5.02
CA LYS A 123 -15.63 -8.94 -5.13
C LYS A 123 -14.76 -10.06 -4.54
N ALA A 124 -13.46 -10.09 -4.85
CA ALA A 124 -12.56 -11.13 -4.36
C ALA A 124 -12.26 -11.04 -2.86
N SER A 125 -12.40 -9.87 -2.25
CA SER A 125 -12.18 -9.70 -0.80
C SER A 125 -13.36 -10.22 0.04
N GLN A 126 -14.54 -10.38 -0.56
CA GLN A 126 -15.74 -10.88 0.11
C GLN A 126 -15.77 -12.41 0.12
N GLN A 127 -15.27 -13.02 1.19
CA GLN A 127 -15.21 -14.48 1.36
C GLN A 127 -16.14 -14.94 2.49
N PRO A 128 -17.24 -15.66 2.20
CA PRO A 128 -18.19 -16.11 3.23
C PRO A 128 -17.56 -16.99 4.30
N GLU A 129 -16.55 -17.80 3.94
CA GLU A 129 -15.83 -18.65 4.89
C GLU A 129 -14.88 -17.87 5.81
N TYR A 130 -14.54 -16.63 5.44
CA TYR A 130 -13.59 -15.75 6.14
C TYR A 130 -14.22 -14.37 6.32
N PRO A 131 -15.17 -14.21 7.26
CA PRO A 131 -15.99 -12.99 7.40
C PRO A 131 -15.21 -11.82 8.00
N ILE A 132 -14.28 -11.28 7.22
CA ILE A 132 -13.54 -10.04 7.50
C ILE A 132 -14.27 -8.88 6.83
N VAL A 133 -14.45 -7.78 7.56
CA VAL A 133 -14.89 -6.52 6.94
C VAL A 133 -13.71 -5.91 6.20
N THR A 134 -13.78 -5.90 4.87
CA THR A 134 -12.71 -5.35 4.03
C THR A 134 -13.09 -4.00 3.44
N LYS A 135 -12.15 -3.06 3.44
CA LYS A 135 -12.24 -1.80 2.70
C LYS A 135 -10.98 -1.58 1.87
N GLN A 136 -11.11 -0.80 0.81
CA GLN A 136 -10.00 -0.47 -0.09
C GLN A 136 -9.52 0.95 0.16
N ILE A 137 -8.21 1.16 0.00
CA ILE A 137 -7.59 2.47 -0.06
C ILE A 137 -6.86 2.55 -1.40
N LEU A 138 -7.24 3.52 -2.24
CA LEU A 138 -6.58 3.69 -3.53
C LEU A 138 -5.36 4.61 -3.38
N CYS A 139 -4.19 4.08 -3.71
CA CYS A 139 -2.93 4.81 -3.59
C CYS A 139 -2.64 5.58 -4.88
N MET A 140 -2.58 6.91 -4.79
CA MET A 140 -1.77 7.74 -5.68
C MET A 140 -0.30 7.31 -5.59
N HIS A 141 0.52 7.67 -6.56
CA HIS A 141 1.92 7.29 -6.56
C HIS A 141 2.85 8.38 -7.05
N SER A 142 3.98 8.57 -6.35
CA SER A 142 5.03 9.55 -6.71
C SER A 142 5.71 9.35 -8.07
N ASN A 143 5.58 8.16 -8.68
CA ASN A 143 6.12 7.85 -10.00
C ASN A 143 5.08 7.99 -11.13
N LEU A 144 3.80 8.20 -10.79
CA LEU A 144 2.74 8.26 -11.80
C LEU A 144 2.46 9.69 -12.24
N PRO A 145 2.05 9.90 -13.51
CA PRO A 145 1.63 11.21 -14.01
C PRO A 145 0.49 11.82 -13.20
N ALA A 146 0.46 13.15 -13.11
CA ALA A 146 -0.56 13.88 -12.34
C ALA A 146 -1.99 13.55 -12.78
N GLU A 147 -2.21 13.35 -14.09
CA GLU A 147 -3.51 12.96 -14.62
C GLU A 147 -3.96 11.57 -14.16
N VAL A 148 -3.02 10.63 -13.99
CA VAL A 148 -3.29 9.29 -13.46
C VAL A 148 -3.63 9.39 -11.97
N ASN A 149 -2.85 10.14 -11.18
CA ASN A 149 -3.13 10.35 -9.77
C ASN A 149 -4.50 11.03 -9.56
N ARG A 150 -4.84 12.03 -10.37
CA ARG A 150 -6.18 12.66 -10.35
C ARG A 150 -7.27 11.63 -10.65
N ALA A 151 -7.10 10.81 -11.68
CA ALA A 151 -8.07 9.78 -12.02
C ALA A 151 -8.26 8.75 -10.89
N ILE A 152 -7.21 8.41 -10.14
CA ILE A 152 -7.28 7.54 -8.96
C ILE A 152 -8.16 8.16 -7.87
N VAL A 153 -7.99 9.46 -7.60
CA VAL A 153 -8.81 10.18 -6.60
C VAL A 153 -10.27 10.25 -7.02
N GLU A 154 -10.56 10.58 -8.28
CA GLU A 154 -11.94 10.59 -8.79
C GLU A 154 -12.58 9.20 -8.70
N LEU A 155 -11.84 8.16 -9.08
CA LEU A 155 -12.31 6.78 -9.04
C LEU A 155 -12.62 6.33 -7.60
N ALA A 156 -11.80 6.72 -6.62
CA ALA A 156 -12.06 6.40 -5.22
C ALA A 156 -13.44 6.91 -4.75
N GLY A 157 -13.84 8.11 -5.19
CA GLY A 157 -15.14 8.71 -4.87
C GLY A 157 -16.34 8.00 -5.53
N GLN A 158 -16.12 7.24 -6.59
CA GLN A 158 -17.17 6.55 -7.34
C GLN A 158 -17.57 5.19 -6.74
N TYR A 159 -16.75 4.63 -5.86
CA TYR A 159 -16.94 3.27 -5.31
C TYR A 159 -17.04 3.24 -3.76
N PRO A 160 -17.92 4.02 -3.12
CA PRO A 160 -18.01 4.10 -1.64
C PRO A 160 -18.36 2.76 -0.95
N GLN A 161 -18.95 1.81 -1.69
CA GLN A 161 -19.21 0.45 -1.23
C GLN A 161 -17.90 -0.31 -0.94
N TYR A 162 -16.84 -0.07 -1.70
CA TYR A 162 -15.54 -0.75 -1.58
C TYR A 162 -14.45 0.13 -0.98
N VAL A 163 -14.33 1.37 -1.48
CA VAL A 163 -13.25 2.30 -1.17
C VAL A 163 -13.64 3.19 0.01
N CYS A 164 -12.73 3.36 0.97
CA CYS A 164 -12.95 4.22 2.14
C CYS A 164 -12.02 5.43 2.20
N ALA A 165 -10.87 5.38 1.53
CA ALA A 165 -9.85 6.43 1.58
C ALA A 165 -8.96 6.46 0.34
N VAL A 166 -8.15 7.52 0.26
CA VAL A 166 -6.97 7.58 -0.62
C VAL A 166 -5.69 7.67 0.19
N ASP A 167 -4.60 7.24 -0.43
CA ASP A 167 -3.23 7.28 0.10
C ASP A 167 -2.25 7.80 -0.97
N VAL A 168 -1.03 8.11 -0.58
CA VAL A 168 0.11 8.32 -1.49
C VAL A 168 1.19 7.31 -1.16
N ALA A 169 1.64 6.59 -2.19
CA ALA A 169 2.70 5.59 -2.12
C ALA A 169 3.88 5.94 -3.03
N GLY A 170 4.94 5.15 -2.92
CA GLY A 170 6.18 5.30 -3.68
C GLY A 170 7.33 5.79 -2.80
N GLY A 171 8.45 6.13 -3.43
CA GLY A 171 9.62 6.64 -2.70
C GLY A 171 9.42 8.08 -2.26
N ASP A 172 9.66 8.33 -0.96
CA ASP A 172 9.53 9.63 -0.28
C ASP A 172 10.29 10.77 -1.00
N ALA A 173 11.51 10.49 -1.50
CA ALA A 173 12.38 11.50 -2.13
C ALA A 173 11.76 12.25 -3.33
N LYS A 174 10.69 11.73 -3.92
CA LYS A 174 10.00 12.35 -5.07
C LYS A 174 8.80 13.22 -4.69
N TYR A 175 8.44 13.27 -3.40
CA TYR A 175 7.27 14.00 -2.95
C TYR A 175 7.53 15.51 -2.95
N GLY A 176 8.74 15.93 -2.57
CA GLY A 176 9.14 17.35 -2.47
C GLY A 176 8.80 18.19 -3.70
N ASP A 177 9.16 17.72 -4.90
CA ASP A 177 8.91 18.44 -6.16
C ASP A 177 7.42 18.49 -6.57
N ARG A 178 6.57 17.73 -5.87
CA ARG A 178 5.15 17.50 -6.21
C ARG A 178 4.20 17.81 -5.06
N ILE A 179 4.65 18.50 -4.00
CA ILE A 179 3.82 18.81 -2.83
C ILE A 179 2.57 19.59 -3.22
N ASP A 180 2.67 20.56 -4.12
CA ASP A 180 1.50 21.34 -4.58
C ASP A 180 0.47 20.45 -5.29
N GLU A 181 0.94 19.47 -6.08
CA GLU A 181 0.06 18.50 -6.74
C GLU A 181 -0.66 17.63 -5.71
N PHE A 182 0.09 17.00 -4.79
CA PHE A 182 -0.51 16.13 -3.78
C PHE A 182 -1.44 16.88 -2.85
N THR A 183 -1.13 18.13 -2.52
CA THR A 183 -2.01 19.01 -1.75
C THR A 183 -3.35 19.21 -2.45
N GLN A 184 -3.34 19.54 -3.75
CA GLN A 184 -4.57 19.68 -4.54
C GLN A 184 -5.35 18.37 -4.65
N LEU A 185 -4.65 17.24 -4.81
CA LEU A 185 -5.28 15.93 -4.88
C LEU A 185 -5.94 15.51 -3.55
N TYR A 186 -5.29 15.79 -2.41
CA TYR A 186 -5.89 15.53 -1.11
C TYR A 186 -7.07 16.46 -0.82
N GLN A 187 -6.98 17.74 -1.19
CA GLN A 187 -8.12 18.65 -1.10
C GLN A 187 -9.29 18.10 -1.94
N ARG A 188 -9.01 17.66 -3.17
CA ARG A 188 -10.03 17.05 -4.03
C ARG A 188 -10.64 15.78 -3.40
N ALA A 189 -9.84 14.94 -2.76
CA ALA A 189 -10.34 13.76 -2.06
C ALA A 189 -11.30 14.15 -0.91
N GLN A 190 -10.97 15.19 -0.14
CA GLN A 190 -11.84 15.71 0.91
C GLN A 190 -13.15 16.29 0.34
N ASP A 191 -13.09 17.00 -0.78
CA ASP A 191 -14.29 17.53 -1.47
C ASP A 191 -15.23 16.40 -1.94
N LEU A 192 -14.67 15.23 -2.26
CA LEU A 192 -15.42 14.01 -2.59
C LEU A 192 -15.91 13.24 -1.35
N GLY A 193 -15.62 13.72 -0.14
CA GLY A 193 -15.97 13.08 1.12
C GLY A 193 -15.14 11.83 1.45
N LEU A 194 -13.99 11.65 0.81
CA LEU A 194 -13.08 10.54 1.08
C LEU A 194 -12.26 10.81 2.34
N LYS A 195 -11.93 9.73 3.06
CA LYS A 195 -10.91 9.78 4.11
C LYS A 195 -9.52 9.82 3.48
N THR A 196 -8.54 10.27 4.25
CA THR A 196 -7.18 10.47 3.75
C THR A 196 -6.15 9.86 4.70
N THR A 197 -5.21 9.11 4.11
CA THR A 197 -3.96 8.71 4.75
C THR A 197 -2.80 9.04 3.82
N GLY A 198 -1.57 9.02 4.30
CA GLY A 198 -0.39 9.36 3.50
C GLY A 198 0.86 8.77 4.11
N HIS A 199 1.72 8.11 3.31
CA HIS A 199 3.06 7.74 3.74
C HIS A 199 3.87 9.02 3.95
N LEU A 200 4.03 9.44 5.21
CA LEU A 200 4.80 10.61 5.58
C LEU A 200 5.61 10.28 6.83
N TYR A 201 6.78 10.89 6.94
CA TYR A 201 7.69 10.66 8.08
C TYR A 201 8.00 9.17 8.28
N GLU A 202 8.03 8.37 7.20
CA GLU A 202 8.57 7.00 7.23
C GLU A 202 10.10 7.08 7.27
N THR A 203 10.67 7.77 6.28
CA THR A 203 12.09 8.08 6.19
C THR A 203 12.35 9.55 6.45
N VAL A 204 13.62 9.93 6.63
CA VAL A 204 14.03 11.33 6.82
C VAL A 204 13.73 12.22 5.61
N ASP A 205 13.55 11.62 4.43
CA ASP A 205 13.22 12.35 3.21
C ASP A 205 11.71 12.56 3.04
N GLY A 206 10.89 11.90 3.87
CA GLY A 206 9.43 11.98 3.86
C GLY A 206 8.84 13.07 4.76
N ASP A 207 9.68 13.99 5.23
CA ASP A 207 9.31 15.07 6.16
C ASP A 207 8.58 16.21 5.42
N HIS A 208 7.29 16.04 5.17
CA HIS A 208 6.45 17.01 4.45
C HIS A 208 5.31 17.57 5.31
N PRO A 209 5.58 18.55 6.19
CA PRO A 209 4.57 19.12 7.10
C PRO A 209 3.38 19.77 6.38
N ALA A 210 3.58 20.27 5.17
CA ALA A 210 2.52 20.88 4.35
C ALA A 210 1.35 19.93 4.06
N LEU A 211 1.58 18.61 4.05
CA LEU A 211 0.55 17.61 3.79
C LEU A 211 -0.22 17.20 5.06
N LEU A 212 0.34 17.41 6.26
CA LEU A 212 -0.29 17.01 7.52
C LEU A 212 -1.72 17.52 7.72
N PRO A 213 -2.07 18.78 7.40
CA PRO A 213 -3.44 19.29 7.58
C PRO A 213 -4.49 18.53 6.75
N TYR A 214 -4.07 17.81 5.71
CA TYR A 214 -4.98 17.11 4.80
C TYR A 214 -5.22 15.65 5.16
N LEU A 215 -4.49 15.11 6.13
CA LEU A 215 -4.51 13.69 6.48
C LEU A 215 -5.34 13.41 7.73
N MET A 216 -6.12 12.33 7.71
CA MET A 216 -6.75 11.79 8.94
C MET A 216 -5.83 10.80 9.65
N ARG A 217 -4.97 10.10 8.91
CA ARG A 217 -3.97 9.17 9.44
C ARG A 217 -2.64 9.36 8.72
N ILE A 218 -1.56 8.98 9.38
CA ILE A 218 -0.20 9.10 8.85
C ILE A 218 0.34 7.68 8.72
N GLY A 219 0.60 7.26 7.49
CA GLY A 219 1.31 6.02 7.18
C GLY A 219 2.71 6.09 7.79
N HIS A 220 3.05 5.15 8.67
CA HIS A 220 4.27 5.16 9.48
C HIS A 220 4.32 6.29 10.50
N GLY A 221 4.69 7.52 10.10
CA GLY A 221 4.77 8.66 11.01
C GLY A 221 5.92 8.64 12.00
N ILE A 222 6.87 7.72 11.85
CA ILE A 222 7.82 7.36 12.91
C ILE A 222 8.94 8.39 13.10
N GLN A 223 9.27 9.17 12.06
CA GLN A 223 10.23 10.27 12.21
C GLN A 223 9.67 11.43 13.05
N ILE A 224 8.34 11.54 13.23
CA ILE A 224 7.73 12.58 14.07
C ILE A 224 8.25 12.50 15.51
N PRO A 225 8.03 11.41 16.28
CA PRO A 225 8.56 11.32 17.64
C PRO A 225 10.09 11.29 17.72
N LEU A 226 10.79 10.88 16.67
CA LEU A 226 12.25 10.73 16.67
C LEU A 226 13.00 12.03 16.36
N ARG A 227 12.45 12.88 15.47
CA ARG A 227 13.16 14.04 14.90
C ARG A 227 12.37 15.33 14.99
N HIS A 228 11.04 15.26 15.04
CA HIS A 228 10.13 16.40 15.07
C HIS A 228 9.14 16.32 16.25
N PRO A 229 9.61 16.08 17.49
CA PRO A 229 8.71 15.89 18.64
C PRO A 229 7.83 17.12 18.92
N GLU A 230 8.21 18.30 18.44
CA GLU A 230 7.40 19.52 18.47
C GLU A 230 6.09 19.42 17.67
N LEU A 231 5.97 18.48 16.72
CA LEU A 231 4.74 18.24 15.97
C LEU A 231 3.75 17.34 16.72
N LEU A 232 4.18 16.61 17.76
CA LEU A 232 3.32 15.67 18.50
C LEU A 232 2.06 16.32 19.09
N PRO A 233 2.12 17.52 19.71
CA PRO A 233 0.91 18.19 20.21
C PRO A 233 -0.09 18.50 19.09
N GLU A 234 0.41 18.86 17.91
CA GLU A 234 -0.41 19.21 16.74
C GLU A 234 -1.09 17.97 16.14
N VAL A 235 -0.34 16.89 15.97
CA VAL A 235 -0.83 15.56 15.53
C VAL A 235 -1.90 15.04 16.50
N ALA A 236 -1.65 15.14 17.80
CA ALA A 236 -2.59 14.74 18.84
C ALA A 236 -3.86 15.62 18.83
N ALA A 237 -3.73 16.94 18.69
CA ALA A 237 -4.86 17.86 18.63
C ALA A 237 -5.78 17.60 17.42
N ARG A 238 -5.23 17.11 16.31
CA ARG A 238 -5.99 16.68 15.13
C ARG A 238 -6.56 15.26 15.23
N GLY A 239 -6.18 14.49 16.26
CA GLY A 239 -6.57 13.09 16.38
C GLY A 239 -5.98 12.20 15.28
N GLN A 240 -4.81 12.57 14.74
CA GLN A 240 -4.18 11.83 13.65
C GLN A 240 -3.51 10.54 14.16
N CYS A 241 -3.97 9.40 13.66
CA CYS A 241 -3.41 8.10 14.01
C CYS A 241 -2.12 7.83 13.22
N LEU A 242 -1.06 7.37 13.90
CA LEU A 242 0.16 6.87 13.25
C LEU A 242 0.01 5.36 12.96
N GLU A 243 0.09 5.00 11.68
CA GLU A 243 -0.01 3.60 11.21
C GLU A 243 1.38 2.94 11.28
N VAL A 244 1.82 2.57 12.49
CA VAL A 244 3.19 2.11 12.74
C VAL A 244 3.44 0.69 12.19
N CYS A 245 4.59 0.49 11.52
CA CYS A 245 5.00 -0.79 10.92
C CYS A 245 6.40 -1.23 11.38
N PRO A 246 6.58 -1.72 12.64
CA PRO A 246 7.90 -1.89 13.26
C PRO A 246 8.88 -2.77 12.48
N THR A 247 8.40 -3.90 11.94
CA THR A 247 9.23 -4.84 11.16
C THR A 247 9.72 -4.22 9.86
N THR A 248 8.94 -3.34 9.24
CA THR A 248 9.32 -2.65 8.00
C THR A 248 10.54 -1.79 8.24
N TYR A 249 10.59 -1.06 9.34
CA TYR A 249 11.69 -0.13 9.63
C TYR A 249 13.07 -0.81 9.70
N LEU A 250 13.13 -2.04 10.24
CA LEU A 250 14.35 -2.84 10.22
C LEU A 250 14.68 -3.34 8.80
N LYS A 251 13.66 -3.68 8.00
CA LYS A 251 13.83 -4.25 6.65
C LYS A 251 14.15 -3.21 5.58
N THR A 252 13.87 -1.93 5.83
CA THR A 252 14.14 -0.80 4.94
C THR A 252 15.38 -0.02 5.35
N GLY A 253 15.99 -0.35 6.51
CA GLY A 253 17.11 0.41 7.08
C GLY A 253 16.68 1.73 7.75
N THR A 254 15.38 2.00 7.90
CA THR A 254 14.86 3.19 8.59
C THR A 254 15.29 3.21 10.06
N LEU A 255 15.35 2.03 10.70
CA LEU A 255 15.86 1.83 12.05
C LEU A 255 16.88 0.69 12.04
N GLU A 256 17.90 0.82 12.87
CA GLU A 256 18.85 -0.26 13.14
C GLU A 256 18.29 -1.23 14.18
N GLU A 257 17.59 -0.69 15.19
CA GLU A 257 17.03 -1.48 16.28
C GLU A 257 15.67 -0.93 16.75
N ILE A 258 14.72 -1.82 17.06
CA ILE A 258 13.36 -1.44 17.51
C ILE A 258 13.38 -0.60 18.80
N HIS A 259 14.41 -0.74 19.65
CA HIS A 259 14.51 0.02 20.90
C HIS A 259 14.57 1.54 20.65
N GLN A 260 14.98 1.98 19.46
CA GLN A 260 14.95 3.38 19.05
C GLN A 260 13.52 3.98 19.09
N LEU A 261 12.46 3.16 19.07
CA LEU A 261 11.07 3.59 19.23
C LEU A 261 10.63 3.80 20.68
N LYS A 262 11.41 3.33 21.65
CA LYS A 262 11.15 3.57 23.06
C LYS A 262 11.73 4.94 23.41
N VAL A 263 10.99 5.99 23.07
CA VAL A 263 11.22 7.36 23.58
C VAL A 263 10.98 7.39 25.09
#